data_AF-A0A4R4LE48-F1
#
_entry.id   AF-A0A4R4LE48-F1
#
_cell.length_a   1.000
_cell.length_b   1.000
_cell.length_c   1.000
_cell.angle_alpha   90.00
_cell.angle_beta   90.00
_cell.angle_gamma   90.00
#
_symmetry.space_group_name_H-M   'P 1'
#
loop_
_entity.id
_entity.type
_entity.pdbx_description
1 polymer ?
#
loop_
_entity_poly.entity_id
_entity_poly.type
_entity_poly.pdbx_seq_one_letter_code
_entity_poly.pdbx_strand_id
1 'polypeptide(L)'
;MAEQSVKAVRAETEKAALQLLRERTNLVGEAATARHERDQLAEALRQASTRYAERYQAALQGGWTAADLARLGLDAPELESSKRRRSSRSTPPTPPAAHQPDEPVDVGVDTGTQE
;
A
#
# COMPACT_ATOMS: atom_id res chain seq x y z
N MET A 1 15.86 -3.58 -57.25
CA MET A 1 15.59 -2.20 -56.77
C MET A 1 14.39 -2.17 -55.81
N ALA A 2 13.20 -2.69 -56.17
CA ALA A 2 12.00 -2.65 -55.30
C ALA A 2 12.12 -3.40 -53.95
N GLU A 3 12.87 -4.51 -53.89
CA GLU A 3 13.06 -5.22 -52.60
C GLU A 3 13.94 -4.46 -51.60
N GLN A 4 14.84 -3.60 -52.09
CA GLN A 4 15.69 -2.78 -51.23
C GLN A 4 14.90 -1.64 -50.58
N SER A 5 13.92 -1.06 -51.29
CA SER A 5 13.05 -0.01 -50.73
C SER A 5 12.11 -0.54 -49.65
N VAL A 6 11.55 -1.74 -49.81
CA VAL A 6 10.69 -2.36 -48.77
C VAL A 6 11.48 -2.63 -47.48
N LYS A 7 12.71 -3.14 -47.60
CA LYS A 7 13.60 -3.34 -46.44
C LYS A 7 13.96 -2.03 -45.75
N ALA A 8 14.22 -0.96 -46.52
CA ALA A 8 14.52 0.35 -45.96
C ALA A 8 13.33 0.94 -45.17
N VAL A 9 12.11 0.88 -45.72
CA VAL A 9 10.89 1.35 -45.02
C VAL A 9 10.66 0.56 -43.73
N ARG A 10 10.86 -0.76 -43.76
CA ARG A 10 10.76 -1.61 -42.56
C ARG A 10 11.79 -1.19 -41.50
N ALA A 11 13.06 -1.01 -41.89
CA ALA A 11 14.12 -0.63 -40.95
C ALA A 11 13.88 0.76 -40.34
N GLU A 12 13.36 1.71 -41.11
CA GLU A 12 13.00 3.05 -40.61
C GLU A 12 11.82 2.99 -39.64
N THR A 13 10.78 2.22 -39.98
CA THR A 13 9.63 2.02 -39.10
C THR A 13 10.03 1.35 -37.80
N GLU A 14 10.89 0.32 -37.86
CA GLU A 14 11.41 -0.37 -36.68
C GLU A 14 12.23 0.58 -35.80
N LYS A 15 13.11 1.39 -36.40
CA LYS A 15 13.88 2.40 -35.68
C LYS A 15 12.97 3.41 -34.97
N ALA A 16 11.95 3.92 -35.65
CA ALA A 16 11.00 4.87 -35.07
C ALA A 16 10.20 4.23 -33.92
N ALA A 17 9.76 2.98 -34.07
CA ALA A 17 9.07 2.24 -33.02
C ALA A 17 9.95 2.04 -31.78
N LEU A 18 11.23 1.70 -31.97
CA LEU A 18 12.18 1.55 -30.87
C LEU A 18 12.51 2.87 -30.17
N GLN A 19 12.60 3.98 -30.90
CA GLN A 19 12.78 5.31 -30.32
C GLN A 19 11.59 5.67 -29.42
N LEU A 20 10.36 5.51 -29.92
CA LEU A 20 9.15 5.77 -29.15
C LEU A 20 9.07 4.89 -27.88
N LEU A 21 9.46 3.61 -27.99
CA LEU A 21 9.50 2.71 -26.83
C LEU A 21 10.51 3.17 -25.78
N ARG A 22 11.69 3.64 -26.19
CA ARG A 22 12.72 4.18 -25.28
C ARG A 22 12.23 5.43 -24.58
N GLU A 23 11.63 6.37 -25.31
CA GLU A 23 11.05 7.58 -24.73
C GLU A 23 9.99 7.26 -23.68
N ARG A 24 9.07 6.35 -23.99
CA ARG A 24 8.04 5.91 -23.02
C ARG A 24 8.65 5.24 -21.80
N THR A 25 9.65 4.40 -21.98
CA THR A 25 10.35 3.74 -20.87
C THR A 25 11.07 4.75 -19.99
N ASN A 26 11.69 5.76 -20.59
CA ASN A 26 12.35 6.84 -19.84
C ASN A 26 11.34 7.61 -18.98
N LEU A 27 10.19 8.00 -19.54
CA LEU A 27 9.14 8.69 -18.78
C LEU A 27 8.63 7.87 -17.59
N VAL A 28 8.48 6.56 -17.77
CA VAL A 28 8.10 5.66 -16.66
C VAL A 28 9.20 5.60 -15.60
N GLY A 29 10.47 5.56 -16.01
CA GLY A 29 11.61 5.62 -15.11
C GLY A 29 11.65 6.92 -14.29
N GLU A 30 11.49 8.06 -14.95
CA GLU A 30 11.41 9.37 -14.31
C GLU A 30 10.24 9.46 -13.33
N ALA A 31 9.05 8.98 -13.71
CA ALA A 31 7.89 8.94 -12.83
C ALA A 31 8.13 8.04 -11.59
N ALA A 32 8.82 6.91 -11.77
CA ALA A 32 9.18 6.03 -10.66
C ALA A 32 10.16 6.70 -9.69
N THR A 33 11.17 7.41 -10.21
CA THR A 33 12.12 8.20 -9.41
C THR A 33 11.39 9.31 -8.66
N ALA A 34 10.57 10.12 -9.34
CA ALA A 34 9.83 11.20 -8.73
C ALA A 34 8.87 10.70 -7.63
N ARG A 35 8.26 9.51 -7.82
CA ARG A 35 7.46 8.87 -6.77
C ARG A 35 8.30 8.51 -5.56
N HIS A 36 9.48 7.94 -5.77
CA HIS A 36 10.37 7.57 -4.67
C HIS A 36 10.82 8.80 -3.87
N GLU A 37 11.24 9.87 -4.56
CA GLU A 37 11.61 11.15 -3.94
C GLU A 37 10.45 11.75 -3.15
N ARG A 38 9.23 11.75 -3.72
CA ARG A 38 8.04 12.19 -3.01
C ARG A 38 7.81 11.41 -1.72
N ASP A 39 7.95 10.09 -1.76
CA ASP A 39 7.74 9.23 -0.59
C ASP A 39 8.82 9.47 0.49
N GLN A 40 10.07 9.75 0.08
CA GLN A 40 11.15 10.17 0.98
C GLN A 40 10.86 11.54 1.63
N LEU A 41 10.44 12.53 0.84
CA LEU A 41 10.11 13.87 1.35
C LEU A 41 8.91 13.82 2.30
N ALA A 42 7.91 12.98 2.01
CA ALA A 42 6.77 12.79 2.89
C ALA A 42 7.21 12.18 4.24
N GLU A 43 8.14 11.24 4.24
CA GLU A 43 8.70 10.68 5.47
C GLU A 43 9.54 11.70 6.25
N ALA A 44 10.41 12.43 5.55
CA ALA A 44 11.20 13.50 6.15
C ALA A 44 10.31 14.58 6.79
N LEU A 45 9.21 14.95 6.12
CA LEU A 45 8.21 15.87 6.65
C LEU A 45 7.56 15.31 7.92
N ARG A 46 7.12 14.04 7.93
CA ARG A 46 6.55 13.40 9.13
C ARG A 46 7.51 13.44 10.32
N GLN A 47 8.78 13.14 10.09
CA GLN A 47 9.81 13.18 11.15
C GLN A 47 10.05 14.61 11.65
N ALA A 48 10.16 15.58 10.74
CA ALA A 48 10.34 16.99 11.09
C ALA A 48 9.14 17.53 11.87
N SER A 49 7.91 17.21 11.45
CA SER A 49 6.68 17.58 12.14
C SER A 49 6.59 16.97 13.54
N THR A 50 6.96 15.69 13.69
CA THR A 50 6.99 15.01 15.00
C THR A 50 7.98 15.70 15.94
N ARG A 51 9.21 15.93 15.48
CA ARG A 51 10.24 16.63 16.24
C ARG A 51 9.80 18.06 16.62
N TYR A 52 9.17 18.77 15.69
CA TYR A 52 8.64 20.11 15.97
C TYR A 52 7.59 20.06 17.07
N ALA A 53 6.64 19.11 16.99
CA ALA A 53 5.61 18.95 18.01
C ALA A 53 6.20 18.64 19.39
N GLU A 54 7.18 17.76 19.47
CA GLU A 54 7.90 17.47 20.73
C GLU A 54 8.56 18.72 21.32
N ARG A 55 9.22 19.53 20.50
CA ARG A 55 9.89 20.77 20.97
C ARG A 55 8.91 21.86 21.34
N TYR A 56 7.81 22.00 20.61
CA TYR A 56 6.73 22.90 20.96
C TYR A 56 6.13 22.52 22.32
N GLN A 57 5.85 21.23 22.53
CA GLN A 57 5.35 20.75 23.83
C GLN A 57 6.37 20.93 24.96
N ALA A 58 7.66 20.70 24.70
CA ALA A 58 8.71 20.97 25.69
C ALA A 58 8.77 22.46 26.07
N ALA A 59 8.56 23.37 25.12
CA ALA A 59 8.48 24.81 25.41
C ALA A 59 7.27 25.13 26.30
N LEU A 60 6.09 24.56 26.00
CA LEU A 60 4.90 24.70 26.84
C LEU A 60 5.13 24.19 28.27
N GLN A 61 5.75 23.01 28.41
CA GLN A 61 6.13 22.44 29.71
C GLN A 61 7.18 23.30 30.44
N GLY A 62 8.02 24.01 29.69
CA GLY A 62 8.98 25.00 30.19
C GLY A 62 8.37 26.34 30.62
N GLY A 63 7.03 26.47 30.61
CA GLY A 63 6.33 27.67 31.07
C GLY A 63 6.05 28.71 29.99
N TRP A 64 6.37 28.42 28.72
CA TRP A 64 5.94 29.28 27.62
C TRP A 64 4.45 29.10 27.35
N THR A 65 3.75 30.18 27.05
CA THR A 65 2.36 30.09 26.61
C THR A 65 2.29 29.97 25.09
N ALA A 66 1.18 29.39 24.58
CA ALA A 66 0.95 29.35 23.13
C ALA A 66 0.92 30.74 22.49
N ALA A 67 0.46 31.77 23.23
CA ALA A 67 0.46 33.15 22.74
C ALA A 67 1.89 33.72 22.62
N ASP A 68 2.78 33.38 23.55
CA ASP A 68 4.18 33.82 23.48
C ASP A 68 4.92 33.13 22.34
N LEU A 69 4.65 31.85 22.09
CA LEU A 69 5.20 31.13 20.94
C LEU A 69 4.66 31.68 19.61
N ALA A 70 3.35 31.97 19.51
CA ALA A 70 2.76 32.57 18.32
C ALA A 70 3.34 33.96 18.00
N ARG A 71 3.65 34.78 19.03
CA ARG A 71 4.36 36.06 18.85
C ARG A 71 5.76 35.89 18.25
N LEU A 72 6.38 34.73 18.45
CA LEU A 72 7.67 34.36 17.85
C LEU A 72 7.52 33.68 16.47
N GLY A 73 6.29 33.56 15.96
CA GLY A 73 5.99 32.86 14.70
C GLY A 73 6.05 31.33 14.81
N LEU A 74 5.95 30.78 16.02
CA LEU A 74 5.85 29.35 16.26
C LEU A 74 4.38 28.98 16.47
N ASP A 75 3.77 28.44 15.43
CA ASP A 75 2.37 28.02 15.46
C ASP A 75 2.21 26.64 16.10
N ALA A 76 1.03 26.38 16.65
CA ALA A 76 0.73 25.06 17.18
C ALA A 76 0.85 24.01 16.04
N PRO A 77 1.60 22.92 16.25
CA PRO A 77 1.67 21.85 15.26
C PRO A 77 0.26 21.31 15.02
N GLU A 78 -0.10 21.02 13.77
CA GLU A 78 -1.29 20.20 13.51
C GLU A 78 -1.04 18.83 14.15
N LEU A 79 -1.64 18.65 15.33
CA LEU A 79 -1.78 17.36 15.94
C LEU A 79 -2.72 16.60 15.02
N GLU A 80 -2.16 15.87 14.06
CA GLU A 80 -2.86 14.79 13.38
C GLU A 80 -3.33 13.87 14.50
N SER A 81 -4.58 14.08 14.92
CA SER A 81 -5.24 13.29 15.93
C SER A 81 -5.10 11.86 15.44
N SER A 82 -4.25 11.09 16.11
CA SER A 82 -3.92 9.72 15.77
C SER A 82 -5.23 8.96 15.68
N LYS A 83 -5.80 8.86 14.47
CA LYS A 83 -6.94 8.03 14.16
C LYS A 83 -6.39 6.62 14.28
N ARG A 84 -6.40 6.11 15.51
CA ARG A 84 -6.21 4.70 15.83
C ARG A 84 -7.20 3.94 14.96
N ARG A 85 -6.74 3.45 13.81
CA ARG A 85 -7.50 2.53 12.97
C ARG A 85 -7.65 1.27 13.81
N ARG A 86 -8.80 1.15 14.46
CA ARG A 86 -9.26 -0.07 15.10
C ARG A 86 -9.39 -1.09 13.97
N SER A 87 -8.36 -1.90 13.75
CA SER A 87 -8.47 -3.06 12.88
C SER A 87 -9.53 -3.97 13.45
N SER A 88 -10.74 -3.90 12.90
CA SER A 88 -11.75 -4.92 13.06
C SER A 88 -11.17 -6.21 12.48
N ARG A 89 -10.74 -7.09 13.37
CA ARG A 89 -10.36 -8.47 13.06
C ARG A 89 -11.55 -9.15 12.40
N SER A 90 -11.55 -9.22 11.07
CA SER A 90 -12.53 -10.01 10.32
C SER A 90 -12.10 -11.47 10.48
N THR A 91 -12.85 -12.22 11.29
CA THR A 91 -12.80 -13.68 11.35
C THR A 91 -13.22 -14.26 9.99
N PRO A 92 -12.54 -15.30 9.47
CA PRO A 92 -12.98 -15.99 8.26
C PRO A 92 -14.25 -16.80 8.53
N PRO A 93 -15.20 -16.87 7.58
CA PRO A 93 -16.39 -17.70 7.73
C PRO A 93 -16.05 -19.19 7.57
N THR A 94 -16.40 -19.98 8.59
CA THR A 94 -16.48 -21.44 8.56
C THR A 94 -17.53 -21.88 7.53
N PRO A 95 -17.26 -22.83 6.61
CA PRO A 95 -18.29 -23.36 5.73
C PRO A 95 -19.26 -24.27 6.52
N PRO A 96 -20.58 -24.18 6.31
CA PRO A 96 -21.54 -25.07 6.95
C PRO A 96 -21.44 -26.49 6.39
N ALA A 97 -21.45 -27.44 7.32
CA ALA A 97 -21.42 -28.87 7.08
C ALA A 97 -22.53 -29.31 6.10
N ALA A 98 -22.13 -30.19 5.18
CA ALA A 98 -23.03 -30.88 4.27
C ALA A 98 -24.07 -31.67 5.06
N HIS A 99 -25.34 -31.34 4.83
CA HIS A 99 -26.51 -32.10 5.21
C HIS A 99 -26.52 -33.38 4.36
N GLN A 100 -26.12 -34.52 4.94
CA GLN A 100 -26.47 -35.83 4.38
C GLN A 100 -27.78 -36.25 5.04
N PRO A 101 -28.87 -36.47 4.28
CA PRO A 101 -30.06 -37.09 4.83
C PRO A 101 -29.86 -38.60 4.99
N ASP A 102 -30.36 -39.09 6.12
CA ASP A 102 -30.56 -40.50 6.47
C ASP A 102 -31.08 -41.35 5.30
N GLU A 103 -30.46 -42.51 5.08
CA GLU A 103 -31.17 -43.68 4.55
C GLU A 103 -31.20 -44.81 5.58
N PRO A 104 -32.36 -45.47 5.77
CA PRO A 104 -32.60 -46.40 6.87
C PRO A 104 -32.31 -47.87 6.48
N VAL A 105 -31.72 -48.58 7.46
CA VAL A 105 -31.77 -50.02 7.80
C VAL A 105 -31.96 -51.09 6.71
N ASP A 106 -31.04 -52.06 6.66
CA ASP A 106 -31.41 -53.49 6.63
C ASP A 106 -30.33 -54.41 7.24
N VAL A 107 -30.70 -54.96 8.41
CA VAL A 107 -30.49 -56.30 8.98
C VAL A 107 -29.19 -57.09 8.68
N GLY A 108 -28.51 -57.48 9.77
CA GLY A 108 -27.50 -58.54 9.77
C GLY A 108 -27.09 -58.96 11.18
N VAL A 109 -28.02 -59.60 11.89
CA VAL A 109 -27.78 -60.37 13.13
C VAL A 109 -26.65 -61.38 12.91
N ASP A 110 -25.63 -61.40 13.78
CA ASP A 110 -25.19 -62.67 14.37
C ASP A 110 -24.54 -62.45 15.74
N THR A 111 -24.99 -63.30 16.65
CA THR A 111 -24.74 -63.39 18.07
C THR A 111 -23.56 -64.32 18.37
N GLY A 112 -22.75 -63.98 19.38
CA GLY A 112 -21.97 -64.97 20.14
C GLY A 112 -20.57 -64.49 20.49
N THR A 113 -20.23 -64.28 21.76
CA THR A 113 -19.79 -65.30 22.73
C THR A 113 -18.27 -65.23 22.89
N GLN A 114 -17.84 -64.86 24.12
CA GLN A 114 -16.75 -65.39 24.97
C GLN A 114 -15.49 -66.00 24.29
N GLU A 115 -14.25 -65.85 24.78
CA GLU A 115 -13.69 -65.63 26.13
C GLU A 115 -12.43 -64.77 26.07
#